data_AF-A0A7K3E512-F1
#
_entry.id   AF-A0A7K3E512-F1
#
_cell.length_a   1.000
_cell.length_b   1.000
_cell.length_c   1.000
_cell.angle_alpha   90.00
_cell.angle_beta   90.00
_cell.angle_gamma   90.00
#
_symmetry.space_group_name_H-M   'P 1'
#
loop_
_entity.id
_entity.type
_entity.pdbx_description
1 polymer ?
#
loop_
_entity_poly.entity_id
_entity_poly.type
_entity_poly.pdbx_seq_one_letter_code
_entity_poly.pdbx_strand_id
1 'polypeptide(L)'
;MLVRTSAFSDLVAAVDGAVVAFEADEVAAATRSGWSVVVTGTATVVSDPTEHARLLRTGPRSWVPASQEVFIRIDPDLVTGREPAAGRPLYGLHRPV
;
A
#
# COMPACT_ATOMS: atom_id res chain seq x y z
N MET A 1 6.12 -4.58 6.35
CA MET A 1 4.94 -4.73 5.46
C MET A 1 5.22 -5.81 4.41
N LEU A 2 4.20 -6.53 3.92
CA LEU A 2 4.35 -7.58 2.90
C LEU A 2 3.44 -7.33 1.70
N VAL A 3 3.98 -7.46 0.49
CA VAL A 3 3.26 -7.40 -0.79
C VAL A 3 3.49 -8.73 -1.53
N ARG A 4 2.47 -9.24 -2.22
CA ARG A 4 2.57 -10.43 -3.07
C ARG A 4 2.27 -10.04 -4.51
N THR A 5 3.13 -10.45 -5.44
CA THR A 5 2.99 -10.11 -6.86
C THR A 5 3.59 -11.21 -7.74
N SER A 6 3.41 -11.10 -9.06
CA SER A 6 4.04 -11.96 -10.05
C SER A 6 5.56 -11.77 -10.05
N ALA A 7 6.32 -12.86 -10.12
CA ALA A 7 7.78 -12.85 -10.25
C ALA A 7 8.26 -12.15 -11.55
N PHE A 8 7.40 -12.07 -12.56
CA PHE A 8 7.69 -11.48 -13.87
C PHE A 8 7.24 -10.01 -13.98
N SER A 9 6.81 -9.40 -12.88
CA SER A 9 6.47 -7.97 -12.87
C SER A 9 7.75 -7.14 -12.89
N ASP A 10 7.79 -6.11 -13.75
CA ASP A 10 8.87 -5.10 -13.75
C ASP A 10 9.08 -4.46 -12.37
N LEU A 11 8.03 -4.46 -11.52
CA LEU A 11 8.11 -4.03 -10.12
C LEU A 11 9.21 -4.77 -9.36
N VAL A 12 9.31 -6.09 -9.53
CA VAL A 12 10.25 -6.94 -8.77
C VAL A 12 11.69 -6.52 -9.05
N ALA A 13 12.01 -6.26 -10.32
CA ALA A 13 13.33 -5.80 -10.73
C ALA A 13 13.63 -4.37 -10.25
N ALA A 14 12.59 -3.52 -10.14
CA ALA A 14 12.75 -2.13 -9.76
C ALA A 14 12.91 -1.90 -8.25
N VAL A 15 12.39 -2.80 -7.40
CA VAL A 15 12.26 -2.55 -5.95
C VAL A 15 13.25 -3.29 -5.07
N ASP A 16 13.97 -4.29 -5.58
CA ASP A 16 14.89 -5.08 -4.74
C ASP A 16 16.06 -4.23 -4.23
N GLY A 17 16.10 -4.00 -2.91
CA GLY A 17 17.08 -3.13 -2.25
C GLY A 17 16.78 -1.62 -2.37
N ALA A 18 15.68 -1.23 -3.01
CA ALA A 18 15.32 0.17 -3.19
C ALA A 18 14.53 0.73 -2.01
N VAL A 19 14.66 2.02 -1.75
CA VAL A 19 13.72 2.75 -0.88
C VAL A 19 12.45 3.00 -1.68
N VAL A 20 11.32 2.49 -1.18
CA VAL A 20 10.01 2.63 -1.81
C VAL A 20 9.04 3.38 -0.91
N ALA A 21 8.03 3.98 -1.53
CA ALA A 21 6.83 4.42 -0.84
C ALA A 21 5.67 3.49 -1.22
N PHE A 22 4.99 2.93 -0.22
CA PHE A 22 3.76 2.19 -0.39
C PHE A 22 2.59 2.99 0.21
N GLU A 23 1.51 3.10 -0.54
CA GLU A 23 0.29 3.79 -0.09
C GLU A 23 -0.87 2.80 0.09
N ALA A 24 -1.64 3.01 1.15
CA ALA A 24 -3.00 2.52 1.26
C ALA A 24 -3.93 3.69 1.59
N ASP A 25 -5.11 3.70 0.99
CA ASP A 25 -6.11 4.73 1.19
C ASP A 25 -7.53 4.15 1.13
N GLU A 26 -8.48 4.90 1.67
CA GLU A 26 -9.91 4.62 1.54
C GLU A 26 -10.68 5.94 1.49
N VAL A 27 -11.69 6.01 0.62
CA VAL A 27 -12.57 7.17 0.49
C VAL A 27 -14.03 6.73 0.61
N ALA A 28 -14.74 7.34 1.56
CA ALA A 28 -16.17 7.14 1.77
C ALA A 28 -16.96 8.33 1.22
N ALA A 29 -17.47 8.20 -0.01
CA ALA A 29 -18.20 9.27 -0.69
C ALA A 29 -19.45 9.74 0.07
N ALA A 30 -20.16 8.83 0.74
CA ALA A 30 -21.37 9.11 1.50
C ALA A 30 -21.14 10.09 2.66
N THR A 31 -19.99 9.98 3.33
CA THR A 31 -19.61 10.79 4.49
C THR A 31 -18.62 11.91 4.15
N ARG A 32 -18.16 11.98 2.89
CA ARG A 32 -17.09 12.89 2.44
C ARG A 32 -15.87 12.81 3.35
N SER A 33 -15.53 11.60 3.77
CA SER A 33 -14.39 11.29 4.61
C SER A 33 -13.47 10.31 3.90
N GLY A 34 -12.27 10.16 4.41
CA GLY A 34 -11.32 9.19 3.93
C GLY A 34 -10.06 9.24 4.78
N TRP A 35 -9.16 8.32 4.48
CA TRP A 35 -7.84 8.28 5.09
C TRP A 35 -6.82 7.85 4.04
N SER A 36 -5.56 8.21 4.25
CA SER A 36 -4.43 7.62 3.54
C SER A 36 -3.27 7.39 4.49
N VAL A 37 -2.49 6.35 4.21
CA VAL A 37 -1.27 5.99 4.91
C VAL A 37 -0.19 5.75 3.87
N VAL A 38 0.95 6.41 4.05
CA VAL A 38 2.15 6.18 3.26
C VAL A 38 3.22 5.59 4.15
N VAL A 39 3.74 4.43 3.75
CA VAL A 39 4.88 3.75 4.35
C VAL A 39 6.08 3.94 3.45
N THR A 40 7.13 4.56 3.94
CA THR A 40 8.42 4.66 3.26
C THR A 40 9.41 3.73 3.95
N GLY A 41 10.13 2.93 3.17
CA GLY A 41 11.13 2.03 3.70
C GLY A 41 11.86 1.24 2.63
N THR A 42 12.80 0.41 3.06
CA THR A 42 13.57 -0.43 2.14
C THR A 42 12.75 -1.66 1.74
N ALA A 43 12.63 -1.88 0.43
CA ALA A 43 12.00 -3.06 -0.14
C ALA A 43 13.05 -4.15 -0.41
N THR A 44 12.69 -5.40 -0.17
CA THR A 44 13.52 -6.56 -0.49
C THR A 44 12.65 -7.71 -0.93
N VAL A 45 13.06 -8.38 -2.00
CA VAL A 45 12.40 -9.60 -2.47
C VAL A 45 12.75 -10.74 -1.53
N VAL A 46 11.74 -11.45 -1.02
CA VAL A 46 11.93 -12.59 -0.14
C VAL A 46 12.50 -13.76 -0.95
N SER A 47 13.80 -13.99 -0.78
CA SER A 47 14.57 -15.02 -1.48
C SER A 47 14.76 -16.31 -0.69
N ASP A 48 14.67 -16.29 0.65
CA ASP A 48 14.76 -17.51 1.47
C ASP A 48 13.57 -18.45 1.17
N PRO A 49 13.83 -19.68 0.68
CA PRO A 49 12.76 -20.64 0.37
C PRO A 49 11.92 -21.04 1.58
N THR A 50 12.51 -21.06 2.78
CA THR A 50 11.78 -21.44 4.01
C THR A 50 10.77 -20.37 4.39
N GLU A 51 11.21 -19.12 4.39
CA GLU A 51 10.37 -17.94 4.56
C GLU A 51 9.28 -17.88 3.49
N HIS A 52 9.64 -18.08 2.22
CA HIS A 52 8.70 -18.06 1.11
C HIS A 52 7.58 -19.10 1.31
N ALA A 53 7.95 -20.35 1.65
CA ALA A 53 6.98 -21.42 1.91
C ALA A 53 6.06 -21.08 3.08
N ARG A 54 6.58 -20.42 4.13
CA ARG A 54 5.77 -19.93 5.25
C ARG A 54 4.76 -18.87 4.77
N LEU A 55 5.21 -17.89 4.00
CA LEU A 55 4.38 -16.79 3.50
C LEU A 55 3.31 -17.26 2.52
N LEU A 56 3.53 -18.34 1.76
CA LEU A 56 2.47 -18.95 0.96
C LEU A 56 1.27 -19.41 1.80
N ARG A 57 1.49 -19.80 3.07
CA ARG A 57 0.44 -20.27 3.98
C ARG A 57 -0.18 -19.14 4.81
N THR A 58 0.63 -18.18 5.25
CA THR A 58 0.23 -17.18 6.26
C THR A 58 0.21 -15.74 5.75
N GLY A 59 0.80 -15.48 4.58
CA GLY A 59 0.96 -14.16 4.01
C GLY A 59 -0.28 -13.66 3.25
N PRO A 60 -0.17 -12.47 2.63
CA PRO A 60 -1.24 -11.92 1.82
C PRO A 60 -1.58 -12.83 0.64
N ARG A 61 -2.87 -12.84 0.27
CA ARG A 61 -3.38 -13.58 -0.89
C ARG A 61 -3.51 -12.62 -2.06
N SER A 62 -2.95 -12.99 -3.21
CA SER A 62 -3.23 -12.29 -4.46
C SER A 62 -4.61 -12.71 -4.96
N TRP A 63 -5.41 -11.73 -5.38
CA TRP A 63 -6.68 -11.97 -6.08
C TRP A 63 -6.51 -12.35 -7.56
N VAL A 64 -5.30 -12.20 -8.09
CA VAL A 64 -4.93 -12.53 -9.47
C VAL A 64 -3.84 -13.59 -9.38
N PRO A 65 -4.14 -14.84 -9.74
CA PRO A 65 -3.15 -15.90 -9.77
C PRO A 65 -2.04 -15.58 -10.78
N ALA A 66 -0.78 -15.80 -10.40
CA ALA A 66 0.35 -15.82 -11.33
C ALA A 66 0.98 -17.21 -11.39
N SER A 67 1.62 -17.54 -12.52
CA SER A 67 2.34 -18.81 -12.69
C SER A 67 3.51 -18.94 -11.71
N GLN A 68 4.11 -17.82 -11.32
CA GLN A 68 5.11 -17.72 -10.27
C GLN A 68 4.91 -16.43 -9.50
N GLU A 69 4.80 -16.53 -8.18
CA GLU A 69 4.60 -15.38 -7.30
C GLU A 69 5.81 -15.19 -6.40
N VAL A 70 6.05 -13.94 -6.00
CA VAL A 70 7.06 -13.56 -5.04
C VAL A 70 6.44 -12.70 -3.95
N PHE A 71 7.11 -12.67 -2.79
CA PHE A 71 6.80 -11.75 -1.73
C PHE A 71 7.86 -10.65 -1.69
N ILE A 72 7.41 -9.41 -1.52
CA ILE A 72 8.25 -8.25 -1.25
C ILE A 72 8.02 -7.86 0.20
N ARG A 73 9.09 -7.76 0.98
CA ARG A 73 9.07 -7.18 2.31
C ARG A 73 9.48 -5.72 2.21
N ILE A 74 8.71 -4.85 2.83
CA ILE A 74 9.06 -3.44 3.01
C ILE A 74 9.28 -3.25 4.51
N ASP A 75 10.52 -2.99 4.91
CA ASP A 75 10.87 -2.68 6.30
C ASP A 75 10.67 -1.18 6.52
N PRO A 76 9.68 -0.75 7.34
CA PRO A 76 9.25 0.64 7.40
C PRO A 76 10.26 1.50 8.16
N ASP A 77 10.71 2.58 7.54
CA ASP A 77 11.54 3.62 8.15
C ASP A 77 10.69 4.83 8.57
N LEU A 78 9.66 5.16 7.79
CA LEU A 78 8.71 6.23 8.07
C LEU A 78 7.28 5.77 7.75
N VAL A 79 6.35 6.07 8.65
CA VAL A 79 4.92 5.87 8.43
C VAL A 79 4.22 7.20 8.67
N THR A 80 3.51 7.67 7.65
CA THR A 80 2.70 8.89 7.74
C THR A 80 1.25 8.57 7.44
N GLY A 81 0.33 9.23 8.14
CA GLY A 81 -1.10 9.04 7.97
C GLY A 81 -1.82 10.39 7.89
N ARG A 82 -2.89 10.44 7.10
CA ARG A 82 -3.76 11.60 6.97
C ARG A 82 -5.21 11.12 7.04
N GLU A 83 -6.01 11.80 7.84
CA GLU A 83 -7.46 11.65 7.85
C GLU A 83 -8.05 13.05 7.65
N PRO A 84 -8.39 13.43 6.40
CA PRO A 84 -9.00 14.72 6.15
C PRO A 84 -10.33 14.85 6.90
N ALA A 85 -10.44 15.88 7.74
CA ALA A 85 -11.73 16.25 8.32
C ALA A 85 -12.71 16.54 7.19
N ALA A 86 -13.95 16.04 7.30
CA ALA A 86 -15.00 16.30 6.31
C ALA A 86 -15.08 17.80 6.02
N GLY A 87 -14.83 18.18 4.77
CA GLY A 87 -14.82 19.59 4.38
C GLY A 87 -16.18 20.21 4.68
N ARG A 88 -16.23 21.21 5.56
CA ARG A 88 -17.39 22.09 5.68
C ARG A 88 -17.65 22.68 4.27
N PRO A 89 -18.85 22.52 3.68
CA PRO A 89 -19.12 23.13 2.40
C PRO A 89 -19.07 24.66 2.58
N LEU A 90 -18.07 25.32 1.96
CA LEU A 90 -17.97 26.78 1.89
C LEU A 90 -18.91 27.40 0.85
N TYR A 91 -19.91 26.66 0.37
CA TYR A 91 -20.95 27.17 -0.52
C TYR A 91 -22.23 27.41 0.29
N GLY A 92 -22.22 28.50 1.07
CA GLY A 92 -23.36 28.90 1.90
C GLY A 92 -23.31 30.33 2.43
N LEU A 93 -22.47 31.20 1.86
CA LEU A 93 -22.58 32.65 2.12
C LEU A 93 -23.57 33.24 1.13
N HIS A 94 -24.83 33.19 1.50
CA HIS A 94 -25.82 34.16 1.03
C HIS A 94 -25.26 35.55 1.36
N ARG A 95 -24.88 36.35 0.36
CA ARG A 95 -24.72 37.80 0.56
C ARG A 95 -26.13 38.40 0.59
N PRO A 96 -26.53 39.11 1.65
CA PRO A 96 -27.64 40.04 1.55
C PRO A 96 -27.10 41.38 1.05
N VAL A 97 -27.64 41.87 -0.06
CA VAL A 97 -28.05 43.26 -0.30
C VAL A 97 -29.11 43.26 -1.40
#